data_AF-A0A444VTY0-F1
#
_entry.id   AF-A0A444VTY0-F1
#
_cell.length_a   1.000
_cell.length_b   1.000
_cell.length_c   1.000
_cell.angle_alpha   90.00
_cell.angle_beta   90.00
_cell.angle_gamma   90.00
#
_symmetry.space_group_name_H-M   'P 1'
#
loop_
_entity.id
_entity.type
_entity.pdbx_description
1 polymer ?
#
loop_
_entity_poly.entity_id
_entity_poly.type
_entity_poly.pdbx_seq_one_letter_code
_entity_poly.pdbx_strand_id
1 'polypeptide(L)' 'MSFQGYLKTIKEKTGNGPAEFRTLAEQKGFTANGELKAEVKAGDIVNWLKNDFSLGQGHAMAIYALLKGIKNEDSE' A
#
# COMPACT_ATOMS: atom_id res chain seq x y z
N MET A 1 16.40 2.61 6.31
CA MET A 1 15.10 2.25 6.93
C MET A 1 14.60 1.02 6.22
N SER A 2 14.31 -0.06 6.96
CA SER A 2 13.74 -1.29 6.41
C SER A 2 12.31 -1.07 5.94
N PHE A 3 11.82 -1.95 5.07
CA PHE A 3 10.43 -1.92 4.61
C PHE A 3 9.44 -2.05 5.78
N GLN A 4 9.76 -2.86 6.79
CA GLN A 4 9.02 -2.92 8.04
C GLN A 4 8.91 -1.58 8.77
N GLY A 5 9.99 -0.77 8.78
CA GLY A 5 9.95 0.57 9.36
C GLY A 5 8.92 1.46 8.68
N TYR A 6 8.84 1.39 7.34
CA TYR A 6 7.81 2.09 6.58
C TYR A 6 6.41 1.61 6.94
N LEU A 7 6.16 0.29 6.96
CA LEU A 7 4.86 -0.27 7.30
C LEU A 7 4.42 0.11 8.72
N LYS A 8 5.34 0.11 9.68
CA LYS A 8 5.07 0.55 11.06
C LYS A 8 4.64 2.01 11.10
N THR A 9 5.40 2.90 10.47
CA THR A 9 5.05 4.33 10.40
C THR A 9 3.74 4.56 9.65
N ILE A 10 3.46 3.79 8.61
CA ILE A 10 2.17 3.83 7.90
C ILE A 10 1.05 3.45 8.85
N LYS A 11 1.18 2.35 9.59
CA LYS A 11 0.17 1.92 10.57
C LYS A 11 -0.03 2.97 11.66
N GLU A 12 1.04 3.57 12.17
CA GLU A 12 0.97 4.65 13.16
C GLU A 12 0.26 5.90 12.63
N LYS A 13 0.42 6.22 11.34
CA LYS A 13 -0.23 7.39 10.71
C LYS A 13 -1.67 7.15 10.29
N THR A 14 -1.94 5.96 9.77
CA THR A 14 -3.20 5.66 9.09
C THR A 14 -4.15 4.83 9.94
N GLY A 15 -3.64 4.25 11.03
CA GLY A 15 -4.34 3.23 11.82
C GLY A 15 -4.45 1.87 11.12
N ASN A 16 -4.11 1.79 9.82
CA ASN A 16 -4.32 0.62 8.99
C ASN A 16 -2.98 -0.11 8.75
N GLY A 17 -3.03 -1.43 8.91
CA GLY A 17 -1.94 -2.34 8.63
C GLY A 17 -1.91 -2.81 7.17
N PRO A 18 -0.87 -3.59 6.83
CA PRO A 18 -0.66 -4.15 5.49
C PRO A 18 -1.85 -4.98 4.98
N ALA A 19 -2.41 -5.84 5.85
CA ALA A 19 -3.58 -6.65 5.53
C ALA A 19 -4.83 -5.80 5.26
N GLU A 20 -5.05 -4.72 6.03
CA GLU A 20 -6.17 -3.80 5.82
C GLU A 20 -6.03 -3.06 4.49
N PHE A 21 -4.82 -2.63 4.12
CA PHE A 21 -4.59 -2.03 2.80
C PHE A 21 -4.87 -2.99 1.64
N ARG A 22 -4.58 -4.29 1.78
CA ARG A 22 -4.94 -5.29 0.76
C ARG A 22 -6.46 -5.37 0.59
N THR A 23 -7.19 -5.45 1.70
CA THR A 23 -8.66 -5.46 1.69
C THR A 23 -9.23 -4.17 1.09
N LEU A 24 -8.72 -3.01 1.50
CA LEU A 24 -9.15 -1.71 0.99
C LEU A 24 -8.84 -1.56 -0.51
N ALA A 25 -7.67 -2.02 -0.95
CA ALA A 25 -7.29 -2.00 -2.36
C ALA A 25 -8.22 -2.89 -3.19
N GLU A 26 -8.60 -4.06 -2.67
CA GLU A 26 -9.55 -4.96 -3.33
C GLU A 26 -10.96 -4.35 -3.39
N GLN A 27 -11.41 -3.73 -2.30
CA GLN A 27 -12.69 -3.01 -2.24
C GLN A 27 -12.74 -1.82 -3.22
N LYS A 28 -11.63 -1.09 -3.37
CA LYS A 28 -11.50 -0.01 -4.37
C LYS A 28 -11.35 -0.54 -5.79
N GLY A 29 -11.14 -1.86 -5.96
CA GLY A 29 -10.91 -2.50 -7.24
C GLY A 29 -9.52 -2.29 -7.80
N PHE A 30 -8.53 -1.93 -6.97
CA PHE A 30 -7.13 -1.79 -7.35
C PHE A 30 -6.41 -3.14 -7.48
N THR A 31 -6.73 -4.08 -6.59
CA THR A 31 -6.20 -5.45 -6.63
C THR A 31 -7.30 -6.43 -7.03
N ALA A 32 -6.90 -7.53 -7.66
CA ALA A 32 -7.74 -8.68 -7.94
C ALA A 32 -6.91 -9.95 -7.70
N ASN A 33 -7.46 -10.93 -6.98
CA ASN A 33 -6.77 -12.19 -6.66
C ASN A 33 -5.41 -12.02 -5.95
N GLY A 34 -5.27 -10.97 -5.12
CA GLY A 34 -4.02 -10.71 -4.40
C GLY A 34 -2.91 -10.05 -5.24
N GLU A 35 -3.20 -9.69 -6.50
CA GLU A 35 -2.29 -8.97 -7.38
C GLU A 35 -2.88 -7.61 -7.78
N LEU A 36 -2.02 -6.62 -8.01
CA LEU A 36 -2.44 -5.33 -8.54
C LEU A 36 -2.93 -5.50 -9.99
N LYS A 37 -4.10 -4.94 -10.32
CA LYS A 37 -4.60 -4.98 -11.69
C LYS A 37 -3.63 -4.24 -12.63
N ALA A 38 -3.45 -4.78 -13.84
CA ALA A 38 -2.57 -4.18 -14.85
C ALA A 38 -2.97 -2.74 -15.25
N GLU A 39 -4.25 -2.40 -15.10
CA GLU A 39 -4.80 -1.08 -15.39
C GLU A 39 -4.43 -0.04 -14.32
N VAL A 40 -4.06 -0.49 -13.12
CA VAL A 40 -3.82 0.36 -11.96
C VAL A 40 -2.37 0.76 -11.93
N LYS A 41 -2.11 2.07 -11.98
CA LYS A 41 -0.76 2.60 -11.96
C LYS A 41 -0.34 2.91 -10.53
N ALA A 42 0.97 2.98 -10.31
CA ALA A 42 1.53 3.45 -9.05
C ALA A 42 1.00 4.85 -8.67
N GLY A 43 0.76 5.72 -9.66
CA GLY A 43 0.18 7.05 -9.44
C GLY A 43 -1.23 7.01 -8.84
N ASP A 44 -2.07 6.04 -9.23
CA ASP A 44 -3.43 5.91 -8.70
C ASP A 44 -3.42 5.49 -7.23
N ILE A 45 -2.55 4.54 -6.88
CA ILE A 45 -2.34 4.12 -5.49
C ILE A 45 -1.76 5.26 -4.65
N VAL A 46 -0.77 5.99 -5.19
CA VAL A 46 -0.17 7.13 -4.49
C VAL A 46 -1.19 8.22 -4.24
N ASN A 47 -2.01 8.57 -5.24
CA ASN A 47 -3.06 9.57 -5.09
C ASN A 47 -4.14 9.12 -4.10
N TRP A 48 -4.56 7.86 -4.16
CA TRP A 48 -5.50 7.29 -3.20
C TRP A 48 -4.97 7.38 -1.77
N LEU A 49 -3.76 6.89 -1.52
CA LEU A 49 -3.16 6.90 -0.19
C LEU A 49 -2.86 8.32 0.32
N LYS A 50 -2.55 9.24 -0.58
CA LYS A 50 -2.39 10.65 -0.25
C LYS A 50 -3.72 11.31 0.11
N ASN A 51 -4.80 11.03 -0.61
CA ASN A 51 -6.10 11.65 -0.37
C ASN A 51 -6.82 11.06 0.85
N ASP A 52 -6.82 9.73 1.00
CA ASP A 52 -7.56 9.04 2.07
C ASP A 52 -6.74 9.05 3.38
N PHE A 53 -5.41 9.02 3.30
CA PHE A 53 -4.55 8.80 4.47
C PHE A 53 -3.42 9.85 4.65
N SER A 54 -3.35 10.88 3.80
CA SER A 54 -2.26 11.88 3.82
C SER A 54 -0.86 11.24 3.81
N LEU A 55 -0.72 10.08 3.18
CA LEU A 55 0.57 9.39 3.07
C LEU A 55 1.47 10.10 2.06
N GLY A 56 2.72 10.31 2.48
CA GLY A 56 3.76 10.81 1.58
C GLY A 56 4.13 9.78 0.52
N GLN A 57 4.68 10.24 -0.59
CA GLN A 57 4.94 9.43 -1.79
C GLN A 57 5.82 8.20 -1.52
N GLY A 58 6.82 8.29 -0.66
CA GLY A 58 7.66 7.14 -0.28
C GLY A 58 6.91 6.03 0.46
N HIS A 59 6.03 6.40 1.39
CA HIS A 59 5.18 5.45 2.11
C HIS A 59 4.12 4.83 1.20
N ALA A 60 3.53 5.64 0.32
CA ALA A 60 2.55 5.16 -0.63
C ALA A 60 3.15 4.17 -1.65
N MET A 61 4.39 4.39 -2.08
CA MET A 61 5.12 3.42 -2.91
C MET A 61 5.41 2.10 -2.17
N ALA A 62 5.61 2.14 -0.86
CA ALA A 62 5.76 0.92 -0.06
C ALA A 62 4.47 0.08 -0.07
N ILE A 63 3.30 0.73 0.09
CA ILE A 63 2.00 0.05 -0.05
C ILE A 63 1.78 -0.44 -1.48
N TYR A 64 2.12 0.33 -2.50
CA TYR A 64 2.05 -0.14 -3.88
C TYR A 64 2.88 -1.43 -4.11
N ALA A 65 4.11 -1.48 -3.59
CA ALA A 65 4.95 -2.69 -3.67
C ALA A 65 4.35 -3.87 -2.90
N LEU A 66 3.68 -3.61 -1.77
CA LEU A 66 2.92 -4.59 -1.00
C LEU A 66 1.74 -5.17 -1.78
N LEU A 67 0.93 -4.29 -2.37
CA LEU A 67 -0.26 -4.65 -3.16
C LEU A 67 0.10 -5.40 -4.43
N LYS A 68 1.26 -5.08 -5.02
CA LYS A 68 1.80 -5.77 -6.18
C LYS A 68 2.47 -7.12 -5.83
N GLY A 69 2.63 -7.45 -4.55
CA GLY A 69 3.29 -8.68 -4.10
C GLY A 69 4.81 -8.69 -4.31
N ILE A 70 5.43 -7.53 -4.57
CA ILE A 70 6.89 -7.41 -4.74
C ILE A 70 7.60 -7.50 -3.37
N LYS A 71 6.98 -6.90 -2.36
CA LYS A 71 7.47 -6.91 -0.97
C LYS A 71 6.34 -7.30 -0.05
N ASN A 72 6.67 -8.05 0.98
CA ASN A 72 5.73 -8.51 2.01
C ASN A 72 6.17 -7.97 3.36
N GLU A 73 5.36 -8.21 4.39
CA GLU A 73 5.64 -7.78 5.75
C GLU A 73 6.99 -8.31 6.24
N ASP A 74 7.42 -9.48 5.78
CA ASP A 74 8.71 -10.11 6.10
C ASP A 74 9.89 -9.61 5.25
N SER A 75 9.67 -8.68 4.31
CA SER A 75 10.75 -8.13 3.50
C SER A 75 11.55 -7.10 4.29
N GLU A 76 12.88 -7.25 4.30
CA GLU A 76 13.81 -6.25 4.85
C GLU A 76 13.94 -5.01 3.95
#